data_AF-A0A946XRN7-F1
#
_entry.id   AF-A0A946XRN7-F1
#
_cell.length_a   1.000
_cell.length_b   1.000
_cell.length_c   1.000
_cell.angle_alpha   90.00
_cell.angle_beta   90.00
_cell.angle_gamma   90.00
#
_symmetry.space_group_name_H-M   'P 1'
#
loop_
_entity.id
_entity.type
_entity.pdbx_description
1 polymer ?
#
loop_
_entity_poly.entity_id
_entity_poly.type
_entity_poly.pdbx_seq_one_letter_code
_entity_poly.pdbx_strand_id
1 'polypeptide(L)'
;KKDGTIVAWGDNLDGQINVPGGLGTGIKIRSLEIVARSTNGISSTDSTIQIILTDDRGEDTDNDGLTQAEEKDIHNTSDTLYDTDGDGHSDGEEVNSGTDPTNPQSIPVEQIKIIDFVADGWPGPLQSFTLTFISKNNRNYRIERSKDLISWESIIGNVKGLNGTTQFTDTDPVINSHQFFYRVKEE
;
A
#
# COMPACT_ATOMS: atom_id res chain seq x y z
N LYS A 1 -10.92 32.44 -2.49
CA LYS A 1 -11.15 31.74 -1.21
C LYS A 1 -10.93 30.26 -1.47
N LYS A 2 -9.93 29.64 -0.81
CA LYS A 2 -9.56 28.21 -0.93
C LYS A 2 -10.20 27.34 0.17
N ASP A 3 -11.07 27.93 0.99
CA ASP A 3 -11.56 27.40 2.27
C ASP A 3 -12.96 26.76 2.21
N GLY A 4 -13.53 26.58 1.01
CA GLY A 4 -14.87 26.01 0.85
C GLY A 4 -16.02 26.91 1.32
N THR A 5 -15.79 28.22 1.52
CA THR A 5 -16.88 29.15 1.86
C THR A 5 -17.91 29.22 0.73
N ILE A 6 -19.16 28.82 1.00
CA ILE A 6 -20.28 28.95 0.07
C ILE A 6 -20.64 30.43 -0.06
N VAL A 7 -20.66 30.93 -1.29
CA VAL A 7 -21.12 32.28 -1.63
C VAL A 7 -22.43 32.14 -2.39
N ALA A 8 -23.53 32.69 -1.87
CA ALA A 8 -24.81 32.68 -2.55
C ALA A 8 -24.88 33.78 -3.63
N TRP A 9 -25.59 33.51 -4.73
CA TRP A 9 -26.03 34.49 -5.72
C TRP A 9 -27.50 34.23 -6.05
N GLY A 10 -28.32 35.29 -6.15
CA GLY A 10 -29.76 35.20 -6.38
C GLY A 10 -30.39 36.55 -6.70
N ASP A 11 -31.55 36.55 -7.36
CA ASP A 11 -32.30 37.75 -7.73
C ASP A 11 -33.03 38.33 -6.49
N ASN A 12 -33.03 39.65 -6.37
CA ASN A 12 -33.37 40.37 -5.13
C ASN A 12 -34.88 40.52 -4.90
N LEU A 13 -35.72 39.94 -5.76
CA LEU A 13 -37.18 40.04 -5.69
C LEU A 13 -37.81 39.12 -4.64
N ASP A 14 -37.14 38.02 -4.25
CA ASP A 14 -37.69 36.99 -3.34
C ASP A 14 -36.80 36.71 -2.10
N GLY A 15 -35.86 37.60 -1.75
CA GLY A 15 -35.07 37.49 -0.50
C GLY A 15 -33.97 36.41 -0.49
N GLN A 16 -33.51 35.97 -1.67
CA GLN A 16 -32.60 34.82 -1.84
C GLN A 16 -31.10 35.14 -1.68
N ILE A 17 -30.73 36.37 -1.35
CA ILE A 17 -29.32 36.79 -1.23
C ILE A 17 -28.64 36.38 0.10
N ASN A 18 -29.38 35.85 1.06
CA ASN A 18 -28.84 35.46 2.36
C ASN A 18 -28.43 33.99 2.37
N VAL A 19 -27.16 33.70 2.66
CA VAL A 19 -26.70 32.33 2.96
C VAL A 19 -27.45 31.84 4.21
N PRO A 20 -28.21 30.72 4.15
CA PRO A 20 -28.92 30.19 5.31
C PRO A 20 -27.96 29.91 6.47
N GLY A 21 -28.33 30.37 7.67
CA GLY A 21 -27.56 30.07 8.88
C GLY A 21 -27.46 28.56 9.14
N GLY A 22 -26.28 28.09 9.54
CA GLY A 22 -26.03 26.66 9.83
C GLY A 22 -25.20 25.92 8.77
N LEU A 23 -24.88 26.57 7.65
CA LEU A 23 -23.90 26.05 6.69
C LEU A 23 -22.48 26.29 7.24
N GLY A 24 -21.97 25.35 8.03
CA GLY A 24 -20.59 25.38 8.54
C GLY A 24 -19.53 25.16 7.45
N THR A 25 -18.27 25.38 7.79
CA THR A 25 -17.12 24.97 6.95
C THR A 25 -17.06 23.44 6.87
N GLY A 26 -16.85 22.88 5.67
CA GLY A 26 -16.65 21.43 5.49
C GLY A 26 -17.88 20.62 5.05
N ILE A 27 -18.97 21.26 4.61
CA ILE A 27 -20.07 20.54 3.96
C ILE A 27 -19.57 19.95 2.64
N LYS A 28 -19.38 18.63 2.58
CA LYS A 28 -19.16 17.90 1.33
C LYS A 28 -20.44 17.97 0.50
N ILE A 29 -20.45 18.83 -0.53
CA ILE A 29 -21.54 18.91 -1.50
C ILE A 29 -21.49 17.64 -2.35
N ARG A 30 -22.46 16.73 -2.18
CA ARG A 30 -22.52 15.49 -2.99
C ARG A 30 -23.11 15.74 -4.38
N SER A 31 -24.02 16.69 -4.48
CA SER A 31 -24.57 17.13 -5.76
C SER A 31 -24.97 18.60 -5.71
N LEU A 32 -24.89 19.24 -6.88
CA LEU A 32 -25.45 20.55 -7.15
C LEU A 32 -26.54 20.39 -8.20
N GLU A 33 -27.75 20.82 -7.85
CA GLU A 33 -28.90 20.86 -8.73
C GLU A 33 -29.11 22.28 -9.25
N ILE A 34 -29.12 22.44 -10.58
CA ILE A 34 -29.41 23.72 -11.25
C ILE A 34 -30.71 23.56 -12.03
N VAL A 35 -31.74 24.31 -11.65
CA VAL A 35 -33.03 24.34 -12.36
C VAL A 35 -33.05 25.55 -13.29
N ALA A 36 -33.01 25.29 -14.59
CA ALA A 36 -33.17 26.29 -15.63
C ALA A 36 -34.66 26.36 -16.03
N ARG A 37 -35.31 27.50 -15.73
CA ARG A 37 -36.68 27.78 -16.13
C ARG A 37 -36.72 28.67 -17.37
N SER A 38 -37.34 28.19 -18.44
CA SER A 38 -37.71 29.00 -19.60
C SER A 38 -39.17 29.43 -19.44
N THR A 39 -39.46 30.71 -19.62
CA THR A 39 -40.84 31.23 -19.56
C THR A 39 -41.04 32.34 -20.57
N ASN A 40 -42.26 32.44 -21.10
CA ASN A 40 -42.70 33.57 -21.92
C ASN A 40 -43.75 34.45 -21.21
N GLY A 41 -43.93 34.26 -19.90
CA GLY A 41 -44.91 34.98 -19.09
C GLY A 41 -46.33 34.38 -19.07
N ILE A 42 -46.59 33.35 -19.89
CA ILE A 42 -47.88 32.61 -19.92
C ILE A 42 -47.66 31.13 -19.60
N SER A 43 -46.53 30.57 -20.05
CA SER A 43 -46.13 29.19 -19.77
C SER A 43 -44.66 29.13 -19.41
N SER A 44 -44.29 28.16 -18.59
CA SER A 44 -42.91 27.89 -18.20
C SER A 44 -42.56 26.41 -18.31
N THR A 45 -41.32 26.14 -18.69
CA THR A 45 -40.73 24.80 -18.72
C THR A 45 -39.43 24.80 -17.92
N ASP A 46 -39.29 23.82 -17.04
CA ASP A 46 -38.08 23.63 -16.24
C ASP A 46 -37.21 22.52 -16.85
N SER A 47 -35.90 22.67 -16.71
CA SER A 47 -34.92 21.63 -17.00
C SER A 47 -33.88 21.63 -15.91
N THR A 48 -33.50 20.43 -15.46
CA THR A 48 -32.56 20.26 -14.36
C THR A 48 -31.21 19.78 -14.87
N ILE A 49 -30.14 20.44 -14.43
CA ILE A 49 -28.77 19.97 -14.59
C ILE A 49 -28.29 19.49 -13.22
N GLN A 50 -27.83 18.24 -13.14
CA GLN A 50 -27.26 17.64 -11.94
C GLN A 50 -25.74 17.56 -12.10
N ILE A 51 -25.00 18.18 -11.19
CA ILE A 51 -23.54 18.05 -11.08
C ILE A 51 -23.25 17.20 -9.86
N ILE A 52 -22.63 16.04 -10.04
CA ILE A 52 -22.28 15.12 -8.95
C ILE A 52 -20.78 15.28 -8.68
N LEU A 53 -20.43 15.52 -7.41
CA LEU A 53 -19.04 15.56 -6.98
C LEU A 53 -18.71 14.22 -6.31
N THR A 54 -17.78 13.48 -6.91
CA THR A 54 -17.30 12.20 -6.41
C THR A 54 -15.91 12.34 -5.83
N ASP A 55 -15.68 11.65 -4.72
CA ASP A 55 -14.40 11.52 -4.02
C ASP A 55 -14.00 10.05 -4.20
N ASP A 56 -12.95 9.79 -4.98
CA ASP A 56 -12.52 8.44 -5.34
C ASP A 56 -11.63 7.79 -4.28
N ARG A 57 -11.13 8.58 -3.30
CA ARG A 57 -10.31 8.12 -2.17
C ARG A 57 -9.11 7.27 -2.61
N GLY A 58 -8.60 7.55 -3.81
CA GLY A 58 -7.51 6.81 -4.45
C GLY A 58 -6.14 7.46 -4.25
N GLU A 59 -6.11 8.61 -3.59
CA GLU A 59 -4.90 9.32 -3.21
C GLU A 59 -4.23 8.66 -2.00
N ASP A 60 -2.90 8.71 -2.00
CA ASP A 60 -2.01 8.33 -0.91
C ASP A 60 -1.43 9.65 -0.36
N THR A 61 -1.87 10.06 0.82
CA THR A 61 -1.70 11.44 1.30
C THR A 61 -0.41 11.63 2.10
N ASP A 62 0.04 10.61 2.81
CA ASP A 62 1.30 10.59 3.55
C ASP A 62 2.42 9.83 2.82
N ASN A 63 2.13 9.21 1.67
CA ASN A 63 3.07 8.53 0.77
C ASN A 63 3.70 7.29 1.41
N ASP A 64 2.92 6.55 2.19
CA ASP A 64 3.35 5.31 2.83
C ASP A 64 3.10 4.05 1.97
N GLY A 65 2.36 4.22 0.87
CA GLY A 65 2.03 3.17 -0.10
C GLY A 65 0.60 2.62 0.00
N LEU A 66 -0.25 3.14 0.89
CA LEU A 66 -1.67 2.83 0.97
C LEU A 66 -2.53 3.99 0.44
N THR A 67 -3.64 3.67 -0.22
CA THR A 67 -4.64 4.69 -0.58
C THR A 67 -5.52 5.04 0.62
N GLN A 68 -6.09 6.25 0.63
CA GLN A 68 -7.08 6.67 1.63
C GLN A 68 -8.20 5.65 1.86
N ALA A 69 -8.65 4.98 0.78
CA ALA A 69 -9.65 3.93 0.87
C ALA A 69 -9.11 2.68 1.60
N GLU A 70 -7.89 2.25 1.33
CA GLU A 70 -7.26 1.09 1.99
C GLU A 70 -7.05 1.38 3.48
N GLU A 71 -6.47 2.53 3.80
CA GLU A 71 -6.21 2.93 5.19
C GLU A 71 -7.49 2.97 6.01
N LYS A 72 -8.49 3.70 5.53
CA LYS A 72 -9.72 3.94 6.29
C LYS A 72 -10.68 2.76 6.31
N ASP A 73 -10.85 2.08 5.17
CA ASP A 73 -11.89 1.06 5.03
C ASP A 73 -11.38 -0.36 5.36
N ILE A 74 -10.06 -0.59 5.28
CA ILE A 74 -9.44 -1.92 5.43
C ILE A 74 -8.55 -1.99 6.66
N HIS A 75 -7.60 -1.07 6.81
CA HIS A 75 -6.54 -1.16 7.82
C HIS A 75 -6.83 -0.39 9.10
N ASN A 76 -7.83 0.48 9.09
CA ASN A 76 -8.19 1.36 10.19
C ASN A 76 -7.00 2.24 10.65
N THR A 77 -6.21 2.67 9.67
CA THR A 77 -5.06 3.56 9.83
C THR A 77 -5.45 4.99 9.43
N SER A 78 -4.54 5.93 9.65
CA SER A 78 -4.76 7.35 9.44
C SER A 78 -4.14 7.82 8.14
N ASP A 79 -5.00 8.27 7.21
CA ASP A 79 -4.64 8.84 5.90
C ASP A 79 -3.82 10.13 5.86
N THR A 80 -3.23 10.52 6.98
CA THR A 80 -2.37 11.70 7.08
C THR A 80 -1.16 11.43 7.94
N LEU A 81 -1.00 10.20 8.44
CA LEU A 81 0.06 9.77 9.31
C LEU A 81 0.75 8.58 8.68
N TYR A 82 1.98 8.80 8.23
CA TYR A 82 2.86 7.77 7.68
C TYR A 82 3.02 6.53 8.58
N ASP A 83 2.82 6.69 9.88
CA ASP A 83 2.94 5.68 10.94
C ASP A 83 1.81 5.95 11.94
N THR A 84 0.76 5.13 11.93
CA THR A 84 -0.45 5.35 12.73
C THR A 84 -0.22 5.06 14.21
N ASP A 85 0.62 4.08 14.52
CA ASP A 85 0.78 3.58 15.89
C ASP A 85 2.04 4.12 16.60
N GLY A 86 2.95 4.72 15.85
CA GLY A 86 4.10 5.47 16.31
C GLY A 86 5.31 4.59 16.66
N ASP A 87 5.40 3.37 16.15
CA ASP A 87 6.52 2.46 16.41
C ASP A 87 7.76 2.69 15.52
N GLY A 88 7.61 3.54 14.49
CA GLY A 88 8.66 3.93 13.56
C GLY A 88 8.62 3.20 12.22
N HIS A 89 7.67 2.29 12.00
CA HIS A 89 7.37 1.66 10.72
C HIS A 89 6.15 2.30 10.07
N SER A 90 6.07 2.24 8.73
CA SER A 90 4.93 2.82 8.03
C SER A 90 3.77 1.83 7.94
N ASP A 91 2.54 2.33 7.92
CA ASP A 91 1.36 1.44 7.86
C ASP A 91 1.42 0.55 6.60
N GLY A 92 1.82 1.12 5.47
CA GLY A 92 2.07 0.40 4.22
C GLY A 92 3.22 -0.62 4.27
N GLU A 93 4.27 -0.40 5.08
CA GLU A 93 5.34 -1.39 5.29
C GLU A 93 4.82 -2.61 6.07
N GLU A 94 4.03 -2.35 7.11
CA GLU A 94 3.44 -3.36 7.96
C GLU A 94 2.40 -4.20 7.22
N VAL A 95 1.49 -3.56 6.49
CA VAL A 95 0.52 -4.25 5.65
C VAL A 95 1.21 -5.15 4.61
N ASN A 96 2.26 -4.65 3.95
CA ASN A 96 3.04 -5.45 3.01
C ASN A 96 3.81 -6.61 3.68
N SER A 97 4.15 -6.45 4.95
CA SER A 97 4.83 -7.47 5.77
C SER A 97 3.85 -8.44 6.47
N GLY A 98 2.55 -8.19 6.36
CA GLY A 98 1.49 -8.99 6.98
C GLY A 98 1.38 -8.78 8.50
N THR A 99 1.84 -7.63 8.99
CA THR A 99 1.74 -7.22 10.39
C THR A 99 0.59 -6.22 10.60
N ASP A 100 0.25 -5.93 11.86
CA ASP A 100 -0.87 -5.05 12.24
C ASP A 100 -0.40 -3.59 12.42
N PRO A 101 -0.76 -2.67 11.50
CA PRO A 101 -0.29 -1.27 11.49
C PRO A 101 -0.91 -0.38 12.57
N THR A 102 -1.70 -0.96 13.48
CA THR A 102 -2.34 -0.23 14.58
C THR A 102 -1.83 -0.68 15.95
N ASN A 103 -0.80 -1.51 15.97
CA ASN A 103 -0.27 -2.14 17.16
C ASN A 103 1.25 -1.97 17.25
N PRO A 104 1.77 -1.09 18.13
CA PRO A 104 3.19 -0.75 18.21
C PRO A 104 4.15 -1.88 18.61
N GLN A 105 3.63 -3.08 18.82
CA GLN A 105 4.40 -4.30 19.11
C GLN A 105 4.40 -5.27 17.93
N SER A 106 3.70 -4.93 16.84
CA SER A 106 3.53 -5.72 15.64
C SER A 106 4.44 -5.20 14.52
N ILE A 107 5.73 -5.06 14.80
CA ILE A 107 6.69 -4.55 13.83
C ILE A 107 6.87 -5.47 12.60
N PRO A 108 7.13 -4.91 11.40
CA PRO A 108 7.57 -5.66 10.24
C PRO A 108 8.79 -6.54 10.58
N VAL A 109 8.73 -7.82 10.25
CA VAL A 109 9.94 -8.63 10.20
C VAL A 109 10.72 -8.23 8.96
N GLU A 110 11.98 -7.81 9.09
CA GLU A 110 12.81 -7.51 7.93
C GLU A 110 12.82 -8.71 6.98
N GLN A 111 12.12 -8.57 5.86
CA GLN A 111 12.02 -9.65 4.91
C GLN A 111 13.38 -9.79 4.23
N ILE A 112 14.05 -10.92 4.48
CA ILE A 112 15.30 -11.24 3.80
C ILE A 112 14.96 -11.55 2.34
N LYS A 113 15.30 -10.62 1.45
CA LYS A 113 15.08 -10.75 0.01
C LYS A 113 16.28 -11.44 -0.64
N ILE A 114 16.01 -12.52 -1.37
CA ILE A 114 16.95 -13.08 -2.34
C ILE A 114 16.87 -12.18 -3.58
N ILE A 115 17.94 -11.46 -3.88
CA ILE A 115 18.01 -10.46 -4.94
C ILE A 115 18.61 -10.99 -6.25
N ASP A 116 19.33 -12.11 -6.18
CA ASP A 116 19.88 -12.77 -7.37
C ASP A 116 19.95 -14.29 -7.15
N PHE A 117 19.80 -15.03 -8.24
CA PHE A 117 19.81 -16.49 -8.25
C PHE A 117 20.46 -16.99 -9.55
N VAL A 118 21.67 -17.53 -9.42
CA VAL A 118 22.48 -17.99 -10.56
C VAL A 118 22.59 -19.51 -10.53
N ALA A 119 22.21 -20.16 -11.62
CA ALA A 119 22.47 -21.58 -11.84
C ALA A 119 23.73 -21.76 -12.69
N ASP A 120 24.66 -22.60 -12.25
CA ASP A 120 25.87 -22.93 -13.01
C ASP A 120 25.78 -24.31 -13.65
N GLY A 121 26.42 -24.49 -14.81
CA GLY A 121 26.58 -25.79 -15.46
C GLY A 121 26.03 -25.90 -16.89
N TRP A 122 25.29 -24.93 -17.42
CA TRP A 122 24.80 -24.97 -18.81
C TRP A 122 25.92 -24.68 -19.84
N PRO A 123 26.01 -25.40 -20.99
CA PRO A 123 25.07 -26.40 -21.53
C PRO A 123 25.28 -27.85 -21.03
N GLY A 124 26.11 -28.06 -20.02
CA GLY A 124 26.32 -29.34 -19.35
C GLY A 124 25.34 -29.60 -18.20
N PRO A 125 25.66 -30.56 -17.30
CA PRO A 125 24.85 -30.82 -16.12
C PRO A 125 24.92 -29.64 -15.15
N LEU A 126 23.80 -29.34 -14.50
CA LEU A 126 23.75 -28.34 -13.42
C LEU A 126 24.74 -28.72 -12.32
N GLN A 127 25.57 -27.78 -11.91
CA GLN A 127 26.65 -27.97 -10.93
C GLN A 127 26.37 -27.28 -9.60
N SER A 128 25.77 -26.08 -9.62
CA SER A 128 25.47 -25.34 -8.40
C SER A 128 24.34 -24.33 -8.58
N PHE A 129 23.77 -23.89 -7.46
CA PHE A 129 22.91 -22.71 -7.37
C PHE A 129 23.52 -21.70 -6.41
N THR A 130 23.73 -20.47 -6.86
CA THR A 130 24.21 -19.37 -6.01
C THR A 130 23.09 -18.38 -5.76
N LEU A 131 22.78 -18.17 -4.49
CA LEU A 131 21.82 -17.18 -4.01
C LEU A 131 22.58 -15.95 -3.52
N THR A 132 22.14 -14.77 -3.93
CA THR A 132 22.54 -13.50 -3.31
C THR A 132 21.33 -12.95 -2.55
N PHE A 133 21.48 -12.67 -1.26
CA PHE A 133 20.40 -12.11 -0.43
C PHE A 133 20.88 -10.89 0.37
N ILE A 134 19.95 -10.02 0.71
CA ILE A 134 20.22 -8.86 1.57
C ILE A 134 20.58 -9.36 2.97
N SER A 135 21.68 -8.86 3.52
CA SER A 135 22.18 -9.27 4.82
C SER A 135 22.79 -8.11 5.58
N LYS A 136 22.91 -8.28 6.90
CA LYS A 136 23.57 -7.33 7.79
C LYS A 136 24.77 -7.98 8.47
N ASN A 137 25.81 -7.18 8.69
CA ASN A 137 26.97 -7.63 9.47
C ASN A 137 26.54 -8.00 10.89
N ASN A 138 27.21 -8.98 11.50
CA ASN A 138 26.89 -9.56 12.82
C ASN A 138 25.51 -10.24 12.95
N ARG A 139 24.76 -10.44 11.86
CA ARG A 139 23.60 -11.34 11.86
C ARG A 139 23.97 -12.72 11.33
N ASN A 140 23.22 -13.73 11.76
CA ASN A 140 23.36 -15.10 11.30
C ASN A 140 22.13 -15.46 10.47
N TYR A 141 22.34 -16.25 9.42
CA TYR A 141 21.29 -16.65 8.50
C TYR A 141 21.26 -18.16 8.34
N ARG A 142 20.06 -18.70 8.09
CA ARG A 142 19.82 -20.09 7.72
C ARG A 142 19.24 -20.14 6.33
N ILE A 143 19.78 -21.01 5.50
CA ILE A 143 19.28 -21.29 4.16
C ILE A 143 18.56 -22.63 4.19
N GLU A 144 17.31 -22.61 3.76
CA GLU A 144 16.44 -23.78 3.72
C GLU A 144 15.99 -24.03 2.27
N ARG A 145 15.82 -25.31 1.91
CA ARG A 145 15.24 -25.73 0.62
C ARG A 145 13.95 -26.51 0.81
N SER A 146 13.08 -26.47 -0.18
CA SER A 146 11.84 -27.24 -0.22
C SER A 146 11.55 -27.76 -1.63
N LYS A 147 10.84 -28.89 -1.74
CA LYS A 147 10.32 -29.42 -3.02
C LYS A 147 8.86 -29.07 -3.26
N ASP A 148 8.13 -28.66 -2.23
CA ASP A 148 6.66 -28.55 -2.22
C ASP A 148 6.14 -27.25 -1.57
N LEU A 149 7.04 -26.36 -1.14
CA LEU A 149 6.77 -25.15 -0.34
C LEU A 149 6.18 -25.40 1.06
N ILE A 150 5.97 -26.65 1.45
CA ILE A 150 5.37 -27.05 2.73
C ILE A 150 6.45 -27.59 3.66
N SER A 151 7.25 -28.54 3.17
CA SER A 151 8.32 -29.22 3.90
C SER A 151 9.65 -28.56 3.58
N TRP A 152 10.33 -28.03 4.60
CA TRP A 152 11.59 -27.31 4.45
C TRP A 152 12.74 -28.02 5.16
N GLU A 153 13.83 -28.24 4.45
CA GLU A 153 15.08 -28.81 4.95
C GLU A 153 16.12 -27.71 5.11
N SER A 154 16.81 -27.66 6.25
CA SER A 154 17.94 -26.75 6.44
C SER A 154 19.16 -27.26 5.69
N ILE A 155 19.66 -26.47 4.72
CA ILE A 155 20.92 -26.77 4.02
C ILE A 155 22.08 -26.39 4.93
N ILE A 156 22.03 -25.18 5.50
CA ILE A 156 23.06 -24.64 6.40
C ILE A 156 22.45 -23.59 7.32
N GLY A 157 22.91 -23.55 8.57
CA GLY A 157 22.59 -22.50 9.56
C GLY A 157 23.83 -21.68 9.91
N ASN A 158 23.65 -20.63 10.71
CA ASN A 158 24.71 -19.74 11.19
C ASN A 158 25.60 -19.10 10.09
N VAL A 159 25.06 -18.90 8.89
CA VAL A 159 25.77 -18.19 7.81
C VAL A 159 25.95 -16.73 8.22
N LYS A 160 27.20 -16.28 8.32
CA LYS A 160 27.52 -14.92 8.74
C LYS A 160 27.12 -13.92 7.65
N GLY A 161 26.26 -12.99 8.03
CA GLY A 161 25.91 -11.87 7.17
C GLY A 161 27.08 -10.94 6.91
N LEU A 162 27.22 -10.53 5.67
CA LEU A 162 28.03 -9.38 5.26
C LEU A 162 27.17 -8.12 5.29
N ASN A 163 27.81 -6.95 5.29
CA ASN A 163 27.09 -5.69 5.16
C ASN A 163 26.58 -5.52 3.72
N GLY A 164 25.26 -5.39 3.56
CA GLY A 164 24.62 -5.26 2.25
C GLY A 164 24.10 -6.60 1.76
N THR A 165 24.96 -7.45 1.22
CA THR A 165 24.54 -8.74 0.63
C THR A 165 25.47 -9.88 0.98
N THR A 166 24.91 -11.07 1.15
CA THR A 166 25.66 -12.32 1.34
C THR A 166 25.34 -13.26 0.21
N GLN A 167 26.35 -13.99 -0.25
CA GLN A 167 26.21 -15.05 -1.24
C GLN A 167 26.35 -16.41 -0.58
N PHE A 168 25.49 -17.34 -1.00
CA PHE A 168 25.57 -18.74 -0.63
C PHE A 168 25.46 -19.60 -1.88
N THR A 169 26.36 -20.57 -2.03
CA THR A 169 26.36 -21.52 -3.15
C THR A 169 26.00 -22.90 -2.64
N ASP A 170 24.86 -23.42 -3.11
CA ASP A 170 24.48 -24.82 -2.97
C ASP A 170 25.18 -25.64 -4.07
N THR A 171 26.16 -26.45 -3.68
CA THR A 171 26.90 -27.38 -4.56
C THR A 171 26.34 -28.80 -4.55
N ASP A 172 25.19 -29.05 -3.90
CA ASP A 172 24.45 -30.31 -3.91
C ASP A 172 23.16 -30.24 -4.75
N PRO A 173 23.16 -29.71 -6.00
CA PRO A 173 21.91 -29.63 -6.77
C PRO A 173 21.52 -30.96 -7.45
N VAL A 174 22.26 -32.06 -7.24
CA VAL A 174 22.12 -33.31 -8.04
C VAL A 174 21.48 -34.47 -7.26
N ILE A 175 20.59 -34.19 -6.31
CA ILE A 175 19.73 -35.24 -5.73
C ILE A 175 18.40 -35.31 -6.50
N ASN A 176 18.46 -35.87 -7.72
CA ASN A 176 17.36 -36.49 -8.46
C ASN A 176 16.03 -35.72 -8.68
N SER A 177 15.94 -34.42 -8.40
CA SER A 177 14.79 -33.58 -8.79
C SER A 177 15.21 -32.16 -9.11
N HIS A 178 14.90 -31.69 -10.32
CA HIS A 178 15.33 -30.39 -10.86
C HIS A 178 14.52 -29.18 -10.35
N GLN A 179 13.73 -29.33 -9.29
CA GLN A 179 12.83 -28.29 -8.81
C GLN A 179 12.95 -28.17 -7.29
N PHE A 180 13.58 -27.07 -6.86
CA PHE A 180 13.68 -26.68 -5.47
C PHE A 180 13.29 -25.23 -5.31
N PHE A 181 12.69 -24.93 -4.16
CA PHE A 181 12.47 -23.58 -3.66
C PHE A 181 13.49 -23.30 -2.57
N TYR A 182 13.98 -22.08 -2.50
CA TYR A 182 14.91 -21.63 -1.47
C TYR A 182 14.26 -20.52 -0.65
N ARG A 183 14.60 -20.46 0.64
CA ARG A 183 14.34 -19.29 1.48
C ARG A 183 15.51 -19.07 2.42
N VAL A 184 15.66 -17.82 2.85
CA VAL A 184 16.65 -17.41 3.84
C VAL A 184 15.91 -16.87 5.06
N LYS A 185 16.39 -17.23 6.24
CA LYS A 185 15.86 -16.75 7.53
C LYS A 185 17.00 -16.20 8.38
N GLU A 186 16.71 -15.19 9.19
CA GLU A 186 17.63 -14.77 10.25
C GLU A 186 17.52 -15.75 11.43
N GLU A 187 18.64 -15.96 12.14
CA GLU A 187 18.74 -16.77 13.36
C GLU A 187 18.93 -15.94 14.62
#